data_AF-A0A0F8Z4E2-F1
#
_entry.id   AF-A0A0F8Z4E2-F1
#
_cell.length_a   1.000
_cell.length_b   1.000
_cell.length_c   1.000
_cell.angle_alpha   90.00
_cell.angle_beta   90.00
_cell.angle_gamma   90.00
#
_symmetry.space_group_name_H-M   'P 1'
#
loop_
_entity.id
_entity.type
_entity.pdbx_description
1 polymer ?
#
loop_
_entity_poly.entity_id
_entity_poly.type
_entity_poly.pdbx_seq_one_letter_code
_entity_poly.pdbx_strand_id
1 'polypeptide(L)'
;MSVRIKTPNLDEIWLKWKQKASRTNKKKMEKEFGTKGAMFSLDTVSAAEYVKDTKKEAAIYFAVKRSLGAVAKGKEENLVTAPRVGREQFYSFKGATKIQKDKWKGEEKVPQFESIQAVPCKTCRGKGYIEDKCKTCKGTGKIDETFTVLVGEEQNKEKKPFSYPCGTCHGTKSSQEPCKDCGGHKNMYKYEILPVPFKTVETGIPILHSSAQTTYEKQIGDDLHKMIEDVEGIRFKDFKELEDKAEPSLGYKNKNISKTIGSARSDYKKYEKDDDAQITTQIYLFPMIQMFCETKRGSKFEIYSLGSGQKFMTYSNF
;
A
#
# COMPACT_ATOMS: atom_id res chain seq x y z
N MET A 1 -26.39 -23.94 -12.41
CA MET A 1 -25.87 -24.80 -13.50
C MET A 1 -24.53 -25.34 -13.05
N SER A 2 -24.32 -26.66 -13.13
CA SER A 2 -23.02 -27.28 -12.85
C SER A 2 -22.09 -26.94 -14.01
N VAL A 3 -21.11 -26.05 -13.78
CA VAL A 3 -20.12 -25.68 -14.80
C VAL A 3 -18.99 -26.68 -14.70
N ARG A 4 -19.12 -27.81 -15.40
CA ARG A 4 -18.06 -28.81 -15.52
C ARG A 4 -17.16 -28.42 -16.69
N ILE A 5 -15.87 -28.23 -16.43
CA ILE A 5 -14.89 -27.98 -17.49
C ILE A 5 -14.32 -29.31 -17.98
N LYS A 6 -14.22 -29.49 -19.30
CA LYS A 6 -13.58 -30.68 -19.87
C LYS A 6 -12.08 -30.42 -19.94
N THR A 7 -11.28 -31.30 -19.33
CA THR A 7 -9.82 -31.28 -19.47
C THR A 7 -9.39 -31.57 -20.92
N PRO A 8 -8.30 -30.98 -21.40
CA PRO A 8 -7.77 -31.25 -22.73
C PRO A 8 -7.33 -32.71 -22.90
N ASN A 9 -7.42 -33.21 -24.13
CA ASN A 9 -6.98 -34.56 -24.45
C ASN A 9 -5.44 -34.60 -24.47
N LEU A 10 -4.85 -35.70 -23.96
CA LEU A 10 -3.41 -35.93 -23.95
C LEU A 10 -2.79 -35.82 -25.35
N ASP A 11 -3.47 -36.34 -26.37
CA ASP A 11 -2.97 -36.27 -27.75
C ASP A 11 -2.95 -34.83 -28.28
N GLU A 12 -3.94 -34.02 -27.92
CA GLU A 12 -4.00 -32.59 -28.28
C GLU A 12 -2.92 -31.79 -27.57
N ILE A 13 -2.69 -32.06 -26.28
CA ILE A 13 -1.61 -31.46 -25.50
C ILE A 13 -0.27 -31.80 -26.13
N TRP A 14 -0.05 -33.08 -26.43
CA TRP A 14 1.17 -33.57 -27.07
C TRP A 14 1.39 -32.92 -28.44
N LEU A 15 0.36 -32.85 -29.28
CA LEU A 15 0.45 -32.26 -30.60
C LEU A 15 0.81 -30.78 -30.51
N LYS A 16 0.14 -30.02 -29.64
CA LYS A 16 0.38 -28.58 -29.45
C LYS A 16 1.80 -28.32 -28.90
N TRP A 17 2.24 -29.12 -27.94
CA TRP A 17 3.61 -29.08 -27.45
C TRP A 17 4.62 -29.40 -28.55
N LYS A 18 4.42 -30.50 -29.29
CA LYS A 18 5.32 -30.94 -30.37
C LYS A 18 5.49 -29.88 -31.45
N GLN A 19 4.40 -29.22 -31.85
CA GLN A 19 4.44 -28.11 -32.81
C GLN A 19 5.20 -26.89 -32.27
N LYS A 20 5.09 -26.58 -30.97
CA LYS A 20 5.85 -25.50 -30.33
C LYS A 20 7.34 -25.87 -30.22
N ALA A 21 7.65 -27.05 -29.71
CA ALA A 21 9.00 -27.56 -29.52
C ALA A 21 9.76 -27.74 -30.83
N SER A 22 9.10 -28.11 -31.93
CA SER A 22 9.75 -28.22 -33.24
C SER A 22 10.18 -26.86 -33.80
N ARG A 23 9.46 -25.78 -33.46
CA ARG A 23 9.81 -24.41 -33.86
C ARG A 23 10.94 -23.83 -33.02
N THR A 24 10.95 -24.10 -31.72
CA THR A 24 11.94 -23.51 -30.79
C THR A 24 13.19 -24.37 -30.62
N ASN A 25 13.05 -25.69 -30.58
CA ASN A 25 14.07 -26.66 -30.16
C ASN A 25 14.31 -27.77 -31.21
N LYS A 26 14.21 -27.45 -32.52
CA LYS A 26 14.29 -28.43 -33.62
C LYS A 26 15.47 -29.41 -33.51
N LYS A 27 16.69 -28.90 -33.27
CA LYS A 27 17.90 -29.73 -33.14
C LYS A 27 17.83 -30.70 -31.96
N LYS A 28 17.26 -30.27 -30.83
CA LYS A 28 17.09 -31.13 -29.65
C LYS A 28 16.00 -32.17 -29.89
N MET A 29 14.91 -31.80 -30.56
CA MET A 29 13.87 -32.74 -30.99
C MET A 29 14.44 -33.86 -31.87
N GLU A 30 15.19 -33.51 -32.91
CA GLU A 30 15.84 -34.49 -33.79
C GLU A 30 16.86 -35.36 -33.04
N LYS A 31 17.63 -34.77 -32.12
CA LYS A 31 18.56 -35.53 -31.28
C LYS A 31 17.82 -36.54 -30.40
N GLU A 32 16.77 -36.14 -29.70
CA GLU A 32 16.13 -36.99 -28.68
C GLU A 32 15.15 -38.02 -29.26
N PHE A 33 14.47 -37.66 -30.36
CA PHE A 33 13.43 -38.47 -30.97
C PHE A 33 13.84 -39.10 -32.31
N GLY A 34 14.92 -38.64 -32.94
CA GLY A 34 15.41 -39.15 -34.21
C GLY A 34 15.99 -40.56 -34.10
N THR A 35 15.69 -41.38 -35.11
CA THR A 35 16.24 -42.73 -35.27
C THR A 35 17.49 -42.66 -36.16
N LYS A 36 18.57 -43.34 -35.75
CA LYS A 36 19.84 -43.32 -36.51
C LYS A 36 19.60 -43.87 -37.93
N GLY A 37 19.96 -43.08 -38.94
CA GLY A 37 19.82 -43.47 -40.36
C GLY A 37 18.45 -43.22 -40.98
N ALA A 38 17.48 -42.67 -40.25
CA ALA A 38 16.16 -42.29 -40.78
C ALA A 38 15.99 -40.76 -40.81
N MET A 39 15.27 -40.24 -41.80
CA MET A 39 14.90 -38.82 -41.85
C MET A 39 13.93 -38.49 -40.70
N PHE A 40 14.26 -37.47 -39.90
CA PHE A 40 13.41 -37.07 -38.77
C PHE A 40 12.10 -36.44 -39.26
N SER A 41 10.97 -37.03 -38.83
CA SER A 41 9.63 -36.48 -39.02
C SER A 41 8.94 -36.31 -37.67
N LEU A 42 8.13 -35.27 -37.52
CA LEU A 42 7.32 -35.08 -36.32
C LEU A 42 6.18 -36.10 -36.23
N ASP A 43 5.73 -36.66 -37.34
CA ASP A 43 4.60 -37.58 -37.38
C ASP A 43 4.92 -38.93 -36.72
N THR A 44 6.20 -39.30 -36.66
CA THR A 44 6.66 -40.51 -35.97
C THR A 44 6.79 -40.33 -34.46
N VAL A 45 6.57 -39.12 -33.94
CA VAL A 45 6.66 -38.80 -32.50
C VAL A 45 5.26 -38.75 -31.90
N SER A 46 4.84 -39.85 -31.27
CA SER A 46 3.48 -40.06 -30.73
C SER A 46 3.44 -40.00 -29.20
N ALA A 47 2.32 -39.54 -28.63
CA ALA A 47 2.16 -39.51 -27.17
C ALA A 47 2.25 -40.91 -26.56
N ALA A 48 1.68 -41.91 -27.23
CA ALA A 48 1.63 -43.30 -26.77
C ALA A 48 3.02 -43.91 -26.50
N GLU A 49 4.05 -43.51 -27.25
CA GLU A 49 5.41 -44.04 -27.06
C GLU A 49 6.15 -43.36 -25.90
N TYR A 50 5.97 -42.05 -25.76
CA TYR A 50 6.86 -41.21 -24.97
C TYR A 50 6.25 -40.72 -23.65
N VAL A 51 4.93 -40.71 -23.52
CA VAL A 51 4.23 -40.34 -22.27
C VAL A 51 4.15 -41.56 -21.37
N LYS A 52 4.78 -41.49 -20.19
CA LYS A 52 4.86 -42.61 -19.24
C LYS A 52 3.79 -42.54 -18.16
N ASP A 53 3.48 -41.32 -17.70
CA ASP A 53 2.49 -41.10 -16.66
C ASP A 53 1.83 -39.72 -16.85
N THR A 54 0.64 -39.56 -16.29
CA THR A 54 -0.09 -38.29 -16.29
C THR A 54 -0.74 -38.03 -14.95
N LYS A 55 -0.64 -36.79 -14.47
CA LYS A 55 -1.31 -36.32 -13.27
C LYS A 55 -2.32 -35.24 -13.62
N LYS A 56 -3.53 -35.40 -13.06
CA LYS A 56 -4.58 -34.38 -13.09
C LYS A 56 -4.40 -33.46 -11.90
N GLU A 57 -4.11 -32.21 -12.20
CA GLU A 57 -3.78 -31.14 -11.27
C GLU A 57 -4.71 -29.93 -11.53
N ALA A 58 -4.53 -28.85 -10.80
CA ALA A 58 -5.27 -27.61 -11.01
C ALA A 58 -4.39 -26.40 -10.71
N ALA A 59 -4.73 -25.26 -11.29
CA ALA A 59 -4.15 -23.98 -10.89
C ALA A 59 -5.25 -22.99 -10.49
N ILE A 60 -4.95 -22.17 -9.50
CA ILE A 60 -5.83 -21.13 -8.99
C ILE A 60 -5.19 -19.79 -9.26
N TYR A 61 -5.95 -18.90 -9.90
CA TYR A 61 -5.48 -17.59 -10.30
C TYR A 61 -6.39 -16.49 -9.77
N PHE A 62 -5.77 -15.41 -9.30
CA PHE A 62 -6.44 -14.13 -9.09
C PHE A 62 -5.43 -12.98 -9.26
N ALA A 63 -5.90 -11.82 -9.70
CA ALA A 63 -5.07 -10.64 -9.87
C ALA A 63 -5.32 -9.63 -8.75
N VAL A 64 -4.22 -9.12 -8.20
CA VAL A 64 -4.23 -8.09 -7.17
C VAL A 64 -3.68 -6.81 -7.78
N LYS A 65 -4.42 -5.71 -7.65
CA LYS A 65 -3.86 -4.38 -7.83
C LYS A 65 -3.29 -3.93 -6.52
N ARG A 66 -1.99 -3.64 -6.48
CA ARG A 66 -1.39 -2.98 -5.32
C ARG A 66 -1.26 -1.49 -5.60
N SER A 67 -1.80 -0.66 -4.71
CA SER A 67 -1.49 0.76 -4.68
C SER A 67 -0.14 0.97 -4.01
N LEU A 68 0.88 1.32 -4.80
CA LEU A 68 2.12 1.80 -4.22
C LEU A 68 1.89 3.20 -3.63
N GLY A 69 1.76 3.24 -2.29
CA GLY A 69 1.63 4.47 -1.53
C GLY A 69 0.33 4.58 -0.76
N ALA A 70 0.17 3.73 0.26
CA ALA A 70 -0.78 3.95 1.34
C ALA A 70 -0.87 5.43 1.66
N VAL A 71 -2.07 6.00 1.52
CA VAL A 71 -2.34 7.31 2.10
C VAL A 71 -2.35 7.07 3.59
N ALA A 72 -1.25 7.40 4.28
CA ALA A 72 -1.19 7.27 5.73
C ALA A 72 -2.43 7.96 6.33
N LYS A 73 -3.33 7.17 6.93
CA LYS A 73 -4.59 7.68 7.46
C LYS A 73 -4.29 8.40 8.77
N GLY A 74 -4.91 9.57 8.96
CA GLY A 74 -4.79 10.35 10.18
C GLY A 74 -4.32 11.76 9.93
N LYS A 75 -4.90 12.67 10.71
CA LYS A 75 -4.57 14.08 10.74
C LYS A 75 -4.06 14.37 12.13
N GLU A 76 -2.86 14.92 12.22
CA GLU A 76 -2.28 15.41 13.47
C GLU A 76 -2.25 16.94 13.41
N GLU A 77 -2.65 17.59 14.50
CA GLU A 77 -2.67 19.04 14.61
C GLU A 77 -1.61 19.49 15.60
N ASN A 78 -0.72 20.39 15.18
CA ASN A 78 0.27 21.03 16.04
C ASN A 78 -0.10 22.49 16.26
N LEU A 79 0.14 22.97 17.48
CA LEU A 79 -0.08 24.36 17.88
C LEU A 79 1.22 24.95 18.45
N VAL A 80 1.75 25.96 17.77
CA VAL A 80 3.08 26.52 18.08
C VAL A 80 3.08 28.05 18.04
N THR A 81 4.15 28.67 18.56
CA THR A 81 4.37 30.12 18.53
C THR A 81 4.99 30.56 17.20
N ALA A 82 4.84 31.84 16.83
CA ALA A 82 5.37 32.40 15.59
C ALA A 82 6.85 32.06 15.31
N PRO A 83 7.79 32.20 16.29
CA PRO A 83 9.20 31.87 16.05
C PRO A 83 9.45 30.39 15.80
N ARG A 84 8.58 29.50 16.32
CA ARG A 84 8.68 28.06 16.12
C ARG A 84 8.15 27.64 14.76
N VAL A 85 7.07 28.27 14.27
CA VAL A 85 6.57 28.04 12.90
C VAL A 85 7.68 28.30 11.88
N GLY A 86 8.39 29.43 11.99
CA GLY A 86 9.44 29.79 11.04
C GLY A 86 10.65 28.86 11.03
N ARG A 87 10.78 27.94 12.00
CA ARG A 87 11.84 26.94 12.06
C ARG A 87 11.42 25.58 11.51
N GLU A 88 10.12 25.36 11.33
CA GLU A 88 9.56 24.11 10.85
C GLU A 88 9.63 24.06 9.32
N GLN A 89 9.94 22.88 8.76
CA GLN A 89 9.93 22.67 7.33
C GLN A 89 8.53 22.26 6.86
N PHE A 90 7.89 23.11 6.06
CA PHE A 90 6.57 22.85 5.48
C PHE A 90 6.66 22.42 4.02
N TYR A 91 5.67 21.65 3.60
CA TYR A 91 5.52 21.17 2.24
C TYR A 91 4.23 21.73 1.63
N SER A 92 4.29 22.09 0.35
CA SER A 92 3.14 22.54 -0.43
C SER A 92 2.95 21.60 -1.60
N PHE A 93 1.73 21.09 -1.76
CA PHE A 93 1.35 20.19 -2.85
C PHE A 93 0.36 20.84 -3.83
N LYS A 94 0.06 22.14 -3.63
CA LYS A 94 -0.86 22.88 -4.47
C LYS A 94 -0.31 23.01 -5.91
N GLY A 95 -1.05 22.44 -6.87
CA GLY A 95 -0.68 22.47 -8.30
C GLY A 95 0.24 21.33 -8.75
N ALA A 96 0.72 20.48 -7.85
CA ALA A 96 1.50 19.30 -8.21
C ALA A 96 0.59 18.12 -8.60
N THR A 97 0.85 17.51 -9.75
CA THR A 97 0.38 16.14 -10.02
C THR A 97 0.98 15.18 -9.00
N LYS A 98 0.17 14.25 -8.49
CA LYS A 98 0.51 13.23 -7.47
C LYS A 98 1.99 12.78 -7.49
N ILE A 99 2.62 12.67 -6.31
CA ILE A 99 4.07 12.46 -6.14
C ILE A 99 4.48 11.00 -6.34
N GLN A 100 5.54 10.71 -7.10
CA GLN A 100 6.06 9.34 -7.20
C GLN A 100 6.74 8.92 -5.88
N LYS A 101 6.22 7.87 -5.22
CA LYS A 101 6.73 7.39 -3.92
C LYS A 101 8.22 7.04 -3.98
N ASP A 102 8.67 6.37 -5.05
CA ASP A 102 10.07 5.93 -5.19
C ASP A 102 11.09 7.08 -5.27
N LYS A 103 10.63 8.30 -5.60
CA LYS A 103 11.47 9.50 -5.67
C LYS A 103 11.37 10.36 -4.41
N TRP A 104 10.45 10.04 -3.51
CA TRP A 104 10.25 10.76 -2.26
C TRP A 104 11.24 10.29 -1.20
N LYS A 105 11.97 11.24 -0.61
CA LYS A 105 12.99 10.97 0.43
C LYS A 105 12.54 11.40 1.84
N GLY A 106 11.36 12.02 1.96
CA GLY A 106 10.83 12.50 3.23
C GLY A 106 9.93 11.46 3.90
N GLU A 107 9.34 11.86 5.02
CA GLU A 107 8.32 11.06 5.70
C GLU A 107 7.02 11.00 4.90
N GLU A 108 6.20 9.98 5.15
CA GLU A 108 4.90 9.82 4.47
C GLU A 108 3.84 10.81 4.96
N LYS A 109 4.05 11.40 6.14
CA LYS A 109 3.24 12.47 6.73
C LYS A 109 4.12 13.69 6.91
N VAL A 110 3.66 14.84 6.44
CA VAL A 110 4.45 16.08 6.54
C VAL A 110 3.58 17.28 6.90
N PRO A 111 4.15 18.30 7.58
CA PRO A 111 3.47 19.57 7.82
C PRO A 111 3.08 20.25 6.50
N GLN A 112 1.79 20.50 6.29
CA GLN A 112 1.33 21.19 5.07
C GLN A 112 1.28 22.70 5.25
N PHE A 113 1.90 23.43 4.34
CA PHE A 113 1.94 24.89 4.36
C PHE A 113 0.55 25.51 4.26
N GLU A 114 -0.33 24.91 3.45
CA GLU A 114 -1.70 25.38 3.21
C GLU A 114 -2.61 25.27 4.44
N SER A 115 -2.21 24.46 5.43
CA SER A 115 -3.00 24.22 6.64
C SER A 115 -2.71 25.22 7.77
N ILE A 116 -1.73 26.11 7.60
CA ILE A 116 -1.33 27.07 8.62
C ILE A 116 -2.46 28.07 8.88
N GLN A 117 -2.95 28.13 10.12
CA GLN A 117 -3.97 29.08 10.56
C GLN A 117 -3.54 29.78 11.84
N ALA A 118 -3.72 31.10 11.87
CA ALA A 118 -3.52 31.89 13.09
C ALA A 118 -4.67 31.66 14.06
N VAL A 119 -4.35 31.31 15.30
CA VAL A 119 -5.29 31.08 16.40
C VAL A 119 -4.93 32.04 17.54
N PRO A 120 -5.87 32.83 18.08
CA PRO A 120 -5.58 33.71 19.20
C PRO A 120 -5.10 32.92 20.41
N CYS A 121 -4.07 33.42 21.10
CA CYS A 121 -3.57 32.77 22.32
C CYS A 121 -4.69 32.69 23.35
N LYS A 122 -4.97 31.49 23.89
CA LYS A 122 -6.05 31.27 24.87
C LYS A 122 -5.84 32.09 26.16
N THR A 123 -4.58 32.27 26.56
CA THR A 123 -4.20 32.89 27.83
C THR A 123 -4.32 34.41 27.79
N CYS A 124 -3.83 35.07 26.74
CA CYS A 124 -3.98 36.53 26.59
C CYS A 124 -5.13 36.97 25.67
N ARG A 125 -5.90 36.00 25.13
CA ARG A 125 -7.03 36.23 24.20
C ARG A 125 -6.67 37.15 23.02
N GLY A 126 -5.46 37.01 22.48
CA GLY A 126 -4.99 37.83 21.36
C GLY A 126 -4.41 39.20 21.73
N LYS A 127 -4.33 39.55 23.03
CA LYS A 127 -3.73 40.84 23.45
C LYS A 127 -2.21 40.85 23.36
N GLY A 128 -1.57 39.69 23.56
CA GLY A 128 -0.10 39.54 23.59
C GLY A 128 0.53 39.79 24.96
N TYR A 129 -0.21 40.41 25.88
CA TYR A 129 0.22 40.67 27.25
C TYR A 129 -0.87 40.27 28.24
N ILE A 130 -0.48 40.05 29.49
CA ILE A 130 -1.39 39.89 30.62
C ILE A 130 -1.34 41.20 31.40
N GLU A 131 -2.52 41.79 31.64
CA GLU A 131 -2.66 42.99 32.46
C GLU A 131 -2.91 42.57 33.90
N ASP A 132 -1.87 42.69 34.72
CA ASP A 132 -2.00 42.54 36.15
C ASP A 132 -2.03 43.91 36.83
N LYS A 133 -2.65 43.97 38.01
CA LYS A 133 -2.58 45.17 38.85
C LYS A 133 -1.13 45.46 39.16
N CYS A 134 -0.72 46.72 38.98
CA CYS A 134 0.64 47.13 39.31
C CYS A 134 0.95 46.79 40.77
N LYS A 135 1.96 45.95 41.01
CA LYS A 135 2.32 45.46 42.34
C LYS A 135 2.71 46.60 43.29
N THR A 136 3.36 47.64 42.77
CA THR A 136 3.86 48.79 43.54
C THR A 136 2.74 49.69 44.07
N CYS A 137 1.75 50.02 43.23
CA CYS A 137 0.61 50.86 43.64
C CYS A 137 -0.67 50.06 43.93
N LYS A 138 -0.62 48.73 43.89
CA LYS A 138 -1.77 47.81 44.04
C LYS A 138 -2.98 48.16 43.15
N GLY A 139 -2.75 48.84 42.02
CA GLY A 139 -3.79 49.28 41.10
C GLY A 139 -4.37 50.68 41.34
N THR A 140 -3.85 51.47 42.28
CA THR A 140 -4.31 52.86 42.49
C THR A 140 -3.73 53.82 41.45
N GLY A 141 -2.55 53.52 40.91
CA GLY A 141 -1.81 54.38 39.96
C GLY A 141 -1.03 55.50 40.64
N LYS A 142 -1.16 55.67 41.95
CA LYS A 142 -0.49 56.71 42.74
C LYS A 142 0.14 56.11 43.99
N ILE A 143 1.23 56.72 44.44
CA ILE A 143 1.83 56.44 45.74
C ILE A 143 1.50 57.62 46.63
N ASP A 144 0.82 57.33 47.74
CA ASP A 144 0.44 58.32 48.73
C ASP A 144 1.45 58.26 49.88
N GLU A 145 2.16 59.36 50.07
CA GLU A 145 3.12 59.54 51.15
C GLU A 145 2.66 60.69 52.05
N THR A 146 3.02 60.65 53.32
CA THR A 146 2.71 61.73 54.25
C THR A 146 3.99 62.45 54.62
N PHE A 147 4.13 63.71 54.18
CA PHE A 147 5.28 64.54 54.51
C PHE A 147 5.02 65.31 55.79
N THR A 148 6.03 65.43 56.62
CA THR A 148 6.00 66.38 57.75
C THR A 148 6.49 67.72 57.21
N VAL A 149 5.59 68.70 57.15
CA VAL A 149 5.84 70.05 56.65
C VAL A 149 5.84 70.99 57.84
N LEU A 150 6.88 71.80 57.98
CA LEU A 150 6.95 72.85 58.99
C LEU A 150 6.21 74.08 58.46
N VAL A 151 5.24 74.58 59.21
CA VAL A 151 4.37 75.70 58.79
C VAL A 151 4.43 76.82 59.84
N GLY A 152 4.61 78.06 59.37
CA GLY A 152 4.73 79.26 60.22
C GLY A 152 6.15 79.52 60.74
N GLU A 153 6.37 80.69 61.35
CA GLU A 153 7.66 81.10 61.91
C GLU A 153 8.12 80.20 63.07
N GLU A 154 7.17 79.66 63.83
CA GLU A 154 7.42 78.72 64.94
C GLU A 154 7.72 77.28 64.46
N GLN A 155 7.70 77.03 63.14
CA GLN A 155 7.97 75.72 62.54
C GLN A 155 7.09 74.58 63.09
N ASN A 156 5.79 74.82 63.21
CA ASN A 156 4.86 73.81 63.69
C ASN A 156 4.79 72.64 62.69
N LYS A 157 4.96 71.41 63.18
CA LYS A 157 4.97 70.18 62.36
C LYS A 157 3.55 69.77 61.98
N GLU A 158 3.16 70.01 60.74
CA GLU A 158 1.94 69.48 60.15
C GLU A 158 2.25 68.27 59.26
N LYS A 159 1.37 67.26 59.24
CA LYS A 159 1.46 66.15 58.30
C LYS A 159 0.58 66.44 57.08
N LYS A 160 1.19 66.66 55.92
CA LYS A 160 0.46 66.89 54.66
C LYS A 160 0.60 65.68 53.73
N PRO A 161 -0.50 65.16 53.17
CA PRO A 161 -0.44 64.09 52.18
C PRO A 161 0.11 64.63 50.86
N PHE A 162 0.96 63.83 50.21
CA PHE A 162 1.47 64.08 48.88
C PHE A 162 1.29 62.82 48.06
N SER A 163 0.68 62.98 46.90
CA SER A 163 0.35 61.89 46.01
C SER A 163 1.05 62.12 44.69
N TYR A 164 1.86 61.16 44.25
CA TYR A 164 2.57 61.23 42.98
C TYR A 164 2.33 59.98 42.13
N PRO A 165 2.46 60.07 40.79
CA PRO A 165 2.26 58.94 39.90
C PRO A 165 3.22 57.80 40.25
N CYS A 166 2.72 56.57 40.30
CA CYS A 166 3.57 55.41 40.58
C CYS A 166 4.67 55.27 39.51
N GLY A 167 5.94 55.27 39.93
CA GLY A 167 7.08 55.20 38.99
C GLY A 167 7.15 53.92 38.15
N THR A 168 6.50 52.83 38.57
CA THR A 168 6.51 51.55 37.84
C THR A 168 5.42 51.45 36.77
N CYS A 169 4.23 52.02 37.01
CA CYS A 169 3.14 52.01 36.03
C CYS A 169 2.87 53.38 35.40
N HIS A 170 3.61 54.41 35.79
CA HIS A 170 3.45 55.80 35.35
C HIS A 170 1.99 56.30 35.42
N GLY A 171 1.22 55.85 36.42
CA GLY A 171 -0.18 56.22 36.58
C GLY A 171 -1.21 55.34 35.87
N THR A 172 -0.78 54.36 35.06
CA THR A 172 -1.69 53.50 34.26
C THR A 172 -2.39 52.40 35.06
N LYS A 173 -2.05 52.23 36.35
CA LYS A 173 -2.64 51.26 37.31
C LYS A 173 -2.35 49.78 37.02
N SER A 174 -1.99 49.41 35.79
CA SER A 174 -1.64 48.06 35.39
C SER A 174 -0.18 47.91 34.97
N SER A 175 0.39 46.73 35.15
CA SER A 175 1.64 46.32 34.50
C SER A 175 1.33 45.34 33.37
N GLN A 176 1.87 45.60 32.18
CA GLN A 176 1.75 44.71 31.04
C GLN A 176 2.96 43.80 31.00
N GLU A 177 2.77 42.53 31.36
CA GLU A 177 3.80 41.51 31.18
C GLU A 177 3.54 40.76 29.87
N PRO A 178 4.57 40.48 29.05
CA PRO A 178 4.38 39.70 27.83
C PRO A 178 3.83 38.33 28.19
N CYS A 179 2.78 37.90 27.49
CA CYS A 179 2.16 36.61 27.76
C CYS A 179 3.18 35.50 27.55
N LYS A 180 3.44 34.70 28.59
CA LYS A 180 4.46 33.64 28.58
C LYS A 180 4.17 32.57 27.52
N ASP A 181 2.89 32.26 27.29
CA ASP A 181 2.48 31.19 26.37
C ASP A 181 2.66 31.57 24.89
N CYS A 182 2.39 32.83 24.53
CA CYS A 182 2.59 33.30 23.16
C CYS A 182 3.85 34.13 22.97
N GLY A 183 4.65 34.35 24.02
CA GLY A 183 5.85 35.18 24.00
C GLY A 183 5.63 36.63 23.52
N GLY A 184 4.44 37.20 23.74
CA GLY A 184 4.11 38.54 23.21
C GLY A 184 3.47 38.59 21.82
N HIS A 185 3.43 37.46 21.08
CA HIS A 185 3.05 37.46 19.65
C HIS A 185 1.54 37.53 19.33
N LYS A 186 0.67 37.64 20.35
CA LYS A 186 -0.81 37.69 20.25
C LYS A 186 -1.45 36.38 19.76
N ASN A 187 -0.95 35.84 18.66
CA ASN A 187 -1.43 34.64 18.01
C ASN A 187 -0.45 33.48 18.18
N MET A 188 -1.01 32.28 18.29
CA MET A 188 -0.33 31.02 18.00
C MET A 188 -0.74 30.58 16.59
N TYR A 189 -0.04 29.59 16.04
CA TYR A 189 -0.31 29.07 14.71
C TYR A 189 -0.57 27.59 14.83
N LYS A 190 -1.72 27.16 14.31
CA LYS A 190 -2.02 25.74 14.13
C LYS A 190 -1.64 25.33 12.72
N TYR A 191 -1.14 24.11 12.56
CA TYR A 191 -0.96 23.49 11.26
C TYR A 191 -1.22 21.99 11.36
N GLU A 192 -1.51 21.41 10.21
CA GLU A 192 -1.88 20.01 10.06
C GLU A 192 -0.72 19.23 9.45
N ILE A 193 -0.40 18.09 10.05
CA ILE A 193 0.48 17.09 9.48
C ILE A 193 -0.41 16.12 8.72
N LEU A 194 -0.27 16.13 7.40
CA LEU A 194 -1.13 15.39 6.48
C LEU A 194 -0.27 14.45 5.62
N PRO A 195 -0.86 13.34 5.13
CA PRO A 195 -0.16 12.43 4.25
C PRO A 195 0.24 13.09 2.93
N VAL A 196 1.40 12.69 2.41
CA VAL A 196 1.89 13.11 1.09
C VAL A 196 0.98 12.51 0.00
N PRO A 197 0.52 13.31 -0.98
CA PRO A 197 -0.39 12.83 -2.03
C PRO A 197 0.38 12.03 -3.09
N PHE A 198 0.74 10.79 -2.75
CA PHE A 198 1.46 9.90 -3.65
C PHE A 198 0.63 9.52 -4.89
N LYS A 199 1.31 9.31 -6.01
CA LYS A 199 0.75 8.74 -7.23
C LYS A 199 0.55 7.26 -6.98
N THR A 200 -0.71 6.87 -6.94
CA THR A 200 -1.10 5.47 -7.01
C THR A 200 -0.57 4.88 -8.31
N VAL A 201 0.49 4.10 -8.23
CA VAL A 201 0.89 3.21 -9.32
C VAL A 201 0.18 1.90 -9.05
N GLU A 202 -0.78 1.56 -9.89
CA GLU A 202 -1.46 0.27 -9.85
C GLU A 202 -0.59 -0.76 -10.57
N THR A 203 0.00 -1.68 -9.83
CA THR A 203 0.63 -2.86 -10.44
C THR A 203 -0.36 -4.01 -10.38
N GLY A 204 -0.72 -4.55 -11.55
CA GLY A 204 -1.45 -5.81 -11.65
C GLY A 204 -0.49 -6.95 -11.35
N ILE A 205 -0.57 -7.51 -10.15
CA ILE A 205 0.23 -8.64 -9.71
C ILE A 205 -0.59 -9.91 -9.95
N PRO A 206 -0.22 -10.77 -10.92
CA PRO A 206 -0.85 -12.06 -11.05
C PRO A 206 -0.42 -12.98 -9.92
N ILE A 207 -1.38 -13.53 -9.19
CA ILE A 207 -1.14 -14.56 -8.20
C ILE A 207 -1.63 -15.89 -8.79
N LEU A 208 -0.71 -16.83 -8.95
CA LEU A 208 -0.99 -18.17 -9.42
C LEU A 208 -0.50 -19.17 -8.38
N HIS A 209 -1.36 -20.10 -7.99
CA HIS A 209 -0.99 -21.28 -7.23
C HIS A 209 -1.27 -22.52 -8.06
N SER A 210 -0.24 -23.32 -8.34
CA SER A 210 -0.39 -24.59 -9.05
C SER A 210 -0.34 -25.76 -8.05
N SER A 211 -1.12 -26.81 -8.29
CA SER A 211 -0.95 -28.09 -7.58
C SER A 211 0.11 -28.98 -8.22
N ALA A 212 0.49 -28.71 -9.47
CA ALA A 212 1.69 -29.26 -10.08
C ALA A 212 2.92 -28.49 -9.55
N GLN A 213 3.91 -29.20 -9.01
CA GLN A 213 5.19 -28.62 -8.60
C GLN A 213 5.99 -28.24 -9.85
N THR A 214 5.77 -27.03 -10.37
CA THR A 214 6.40 -26.56 -11.61
C THR A 214 7.23 -25.32 -11.36
N THR A 215 8.37 -25.21 -12.05
CA THR A 215 9.19 -23.99 -12.05
C THR A 215 8.60 -22.89 -12.94
N TYR A 216 7.55 -23.19 -13.71
CA TYR A 216 6.93 -22.26 -14.65
C TYR A 216 5.82 -21.40 -14.04
N GLU A 217 5.53 -21.50 -12.74
CA GLU A 217 4.40 -20.78 -12.11
C GLU A 217 4.40 -19.27 -12.43
N LYS A 218 5.57 -18.62 -12.35
CA LYS A 218 5.70 -17.19 -12.67
C LYS A 218 5.36 -16.90 -14.13
N GLN A 219 5.90 -17.68 -15.06
CA GLN A 219 5.64 -17.52 -16.49
C GLN A 219 4.18 -17.79 -16.82
N ILE A 220 3.59 -18.84 -16.25
CA ILE A 220 2.17 -19.17 -16.41
C ILE A 220 1.31 -18.03 -15.87
N GLY A 221 1.66 -17.46 -14.71
CA GLY A 221 0.94 -16.34 -14.11
C GLY A 221 0.95 -15.08 -14.99
N ASP A 222 2.12 -14.73 -15.54
CA ASP A 222 2.27 -13.58 -16.44
C ASP A 222 1.52 -13.77 -17.77
N ASP A 223 1.60 -14.98 -18.33
CA ASP A 223 0.91 -15.34 -19.57
C ASP A 223 -0.61 -15.34 -19.38
N LEU A 224 -1.10 -15.94 -18.28
CA LEU A 224 -2.51 -15.92 -17.91
C LEU A 224 -3.00 -14.50 -17.72
N HIS A 225 -2.23 -13.62 -17.09
CA HIS A 225 -2.64 -12.22 -16.91
C HIS A 225 -2.85 -11.50 -18.25
N LYS A 226 -2.02 -11.79 -19.25
CA LYS A 226 -2.10 -11.18 -20.59
C LYS A 226 -3.18 -11.82 -21.46
N MET A 227 -3.44 -13.11 -21.29
CA MET A 227 -4.26 -13.93 -22.18
C MET A 227 -5.40 -14.65 -21.45
N ILE A 228 -5.93 -14.05 -20.37
CA ILE A 228 -6.97 -14.71 -19.56
C ILE A 228 -8.25 -15.00 -20.35
N GLU A 229 -8.50 -14.25 -21.42
CA GLU A 229 -9.64 -14.44 -22.33
C GLU A 229 -9.43 -15.61 -23.31
N ASP A 230 -8.16 -16.00 -23.52
CA ASP A 230 -7.75 -17.08 -24.41
C ASP A 230 -7.61 -18.42 -23.69
N VAL A 231 -7.74 -18.44 -22.35
CA VAL A 231 -7.72 -19.66 -21.53
C VAL A 231 -9.06 -19.81 -20.82
N GLU A 232 -9.72 -20.93 -21.03
CA GLU A 232 -10.99 -21.18 -20.37
C GLU A 232 -10.77 -21.72 -18.95
N GLY A 233 -11.31 -21.01 -17.97
CA GLY A 233 -11.28 -21.35 -16.55
C GLY A 233 -12.62 -21.10 -15.87
N ILE A 234 -12.82 -21.73 -14.72
CA ILE A 234 -14.07 -21.66 -13.96
C ILE A 234 -13.95 -20.53 -12.95
N ARG A 235 -14.93 -19.62 -12.95
CA ARG A 235 -14.93 -18.44 -12.08
C ARG A 235 -15.72 -18.70 -10.81
N PHE A 236 -15.16 -18.29 -9.68
CA PHE A 236 -15.77 -18.40 -8.35
C PHE A 236 -15.82 -17.04 -7.68
N LYS A 237 -16.90 -16.78 -6.93
CA LYS A 237 -17.06 -15.53 -6.19
C LYS A 237 -16.15 -15.46 -4.98
N ASP A 238 -16.00 -16.58 -4.29
CA ASP A 238 -15.22 -16.69 -3.06
C ASP A 238 -14.59 -18.09 -2.91
N PHE A 239 -13.68 -18.21 -1.95
CA PHE A 239 -12.99 -19.47 -1.67
C PHE A 239 -13.88 -20.56 -1.07
N LYS A 240 -15.02 -20.20 -0.46
CA LYS A 240 -15.98 -21.18 0.07
C LYS A 240 -16.67 -21.87 -1.10
N GLU A 241 -17.15 -21.10 -2.08
CA GLU A 241 -17.71 -21.62 -3.31
C GLU A 241 -16.70 -22.47 -4.09
N LEU A 242 -15.44 -22.02 -4.18
CA LEU A 242 -14.35 -22.79 -4.79
C LEU A 242 -14.14 -24.13 -4.08
N GLU A 243 -14.04 -24.15 -2.75
CA GLU A 243 -13.80 -25.38 -1.97
C GLU A 243 -14.92 -26.41 -2.18
N ASP A 244 -16.18 -25.95 -2.17
CA ASP A 244 -17.37 -26.78 -2.32
C ASP A 244 -17.54 -27.31 -3.75
N LYS A 245 -17.20 -26.49 -4.76
CA LYS A 245 -17.46 -26.80 -6.17
C LYS A 245 -16.23 -27.24 -6.97
N ALA A 246 -15.01 -27.19 -6.43
CA ALA A 246 -13.81 -27.55 -7.20
C ALA A 246 -13.88 -28.98 -7.74
N GLU A 247 -14.25 -29.96 -6.91
CA GLU A 247 -14.36 -31.36 -7.31
C GLU A 247 -15.43 -31.61 -8.38
N PRO A 248 -16.71 -31.18 -8.21
CA PRO A 248 -17.70 -31.38 -9.25
C PRO A 248 -17.39 -30.60 -10.54
N SER A 249 -16.66 -29.49 -10.46
CA SER A 249 -16.33 -28.67 -11.63
C SER A 249 -15.15 -29.24 -12.43
N LEU A 250 -14.13 -29.79 -11.77
CA LEU A 250 -12.99 -30.47 -12.40
C LEU A 250 -13.29 -31.93 -12.77
N GLY A 251 -14.19 -32.58 -12.02
CA GLY A 251 -14.44 -34.02 -12.09
C GLY A 251 -13.36 -34.88 -11.44
N TYR A 252 -12.47 -34.26 -10.65
CA TYR A 252 -11.43 -34.91 -9.85
C TYR A 252 -10.98 -33.98 -8.72
N LYS A 253 -10.49 -34.55 -7.62
CA LYS A 253 -9.84 -33.81 -6.54
C LYS A 253 -8.74 -34.68 -5.94
N ASN A 254 -7.55 -34.13 -5.82
CA ASN A 254 -6.41 -34.78 -5.20
C ASN A 254 -5.97 -33.98 -3.95
N LYS A 255 -5.07 -34.57 -3.15
CA LYS A 255 -4.55 -33.92 -1.93
C LYS A 255 -3.79 -32.63 -2.23
N ASN A 256 -3.08 -32.56 -3.35
CA ASN A 256 -2.33 -31.36 -3.76
C ASN A 256 -3.29 -30.22 -4.10
N ILE A 257 -4.34 -30.46 -4.87
CA ILE A 257 -5.38 -29.46 -5.20
C ILE A 257 -5.98 -28.87 -3.93
N SER A 258 -6.30 -29.70 -2.94
CA SER A 258 -6.84 -29.21 -1.66
C SER A 258 -5.85 -28.33 -0.89
N LYS A 259 -4.55 -28.68 -0.92
CA LYS A 259 -3.49 -27.84 -0.35
C LYS A 259 -3.34 -26.52 -1.10
N THR A 260 -3.34 -26.56 -2.43
CA THR A 260 -3.25 -25.38 -3.31
C THR A 260 -4.41 -24.42 -3.07
N ILE A 261 -5.64 -24.93 -2.89
CA ILE A 261 -6.80 -24.12 -2.47
C ILE A 261 -6.53 -23.43 -1.13
N GLY A 262 -6.01 -24.16 -0.14
CA GLY A 262 -5.67 -23.58 1.18
C GLY A 262 -4.59 -22.50 1.12
N SER A 263 -3.55 -22.72 0.32
CA SER A 263 -2.48 -21.73 0.09
C SER A 263 -3.02 -20.48 -0.60
N ALA A 264 -3.76 -20.65 -1.69
CA ALA A 264 -4.37 -19.55 -2.43
C ALA A 264 -5.35 -18.76 -1.55
N ARG A 265 -6.14 -19.43 -0.71
CA ARG A 265 -7.04 -18.80 0.26
C ARG A 265 -6.28 -17.96 1.29
N SER A 266 -5.14 -18.47 1.75
CA SER A 266 -4.31 -17.78 2.73
C SER A 266 -3.74 -16.49 2.15
N ASP A 267 -3.24 -16.53 0.92
CA ASP A 267 -2.71 -15.35 0.24
C ASP A 267 -3.82 -14.37 -0.14
N TYR A 268 -4.96 -14.85 -0.63
CA TYR A 268 -6.14 -14.01 -0.88
C TYR A 268 -6.55 -13.23 0.38
N LYS A 269 -6.63 -13.90 1.54
CA LYS A 269 -6.95 -13.24 2.82
C LYS A 269 -5.88 -12.25 3.29
N LYS A 270 -4.61 -12.45 2.93
CA LYS A 270 -3.55 -11.47 3.22
C LYS A 270 -3.79 -10.20 2.42
N TYR A 271 -4.07 -10.32 1.13
CA TYR A 271 -4.35 -9.16 0.28
C TYR A 271 -5.69 -8.49 0.59
N GLU A 272 -6.70 -9.24 1.03
CA GLU A 272 -7.98 -8.66 1.47
C GLU A 272 -7.84 -7.79 2.74
N LYS A 273 -6.85 -8.10 3.59
CA LYS A 273 -6.53 -7.34 4.79
C LYS A 273 -5.50 -6.23 4.58
N ASP A 274 -4.88 -6.19 3.40
CA ASP A 274 -3.88 -5.18 3.07
C ASP A 274 -4.61 -3.95 2.52
N ASP A 275 -4.58 -2.86 3.27
CA ASP A 275 -5.17 -1.57 2.88
C ASP A 275 -4.63 -1.04 1.54
N ASP A 276 -3.45 -1.52 1.12
CA ASP A 276 -2.80 -1.14 -0.14
C ASP A 276 -3.07 -2.12 -1.29
N ALA A 277 -3.88 -3.15 -1.08
CA ALA A 277 -4.16 -4.16 -2.08
C ALA A 277 -5.66 -4.27 -2.35
N GLN A 278 -6.01 -4.27 -3.64
CA GLN A 278 -7.36 -4.55 -4.09
C GLN A 278 -7.34 -5.74 -5.02
N ILE A 279 -8.14 -6.75 -4.69
CA ILE A 279 -8.35 -7.90 -5.56
C ILE A 279 -9.26 -7.47 -6.71
N THR A 280 -8.83 -7.68 -7.94
CA THR A 280 -9.47 -7.11 -9.14
C THR A 280 -10.19 -8.12 -10.01
N THR A 281 -9.91 -9.39 -9.82
CA THR A 281 -10.56 -10.47 -10.55
C THR A 281 -11.30 -11.38 -9.60
N GLN A 282 -12.28 -12.09 -10.14
CA GLN A 282 -12.79 -13.30 -9.49
C GLN A 282 -11.68 -14.34 -9.36
N ILE A 283 -11.94 -15.37 -8.55
CA ILE A 283 -11.03 -16.50 -8.39
C ILE A 283 -11.25 -17.42 -9.59
N TYR A 284 -10.20 -17.70 -10.34
CA TYR A 284 -10.23 -18.63 -11.46
C TYR A 284 -9.65 -19.98 -11.02
N LEU A 285 -10.34 -21.06 -11.39
CA LEU A 285 -9.84 -22.42 -11.30
C LEU A 285 -9.61 -22.94 -12.72
N PHE A 286 -8.39 -23.34 -13.00
CA PHE A 286 -8.00 -23.93 -14.27
C PHE A 286 -7.68 -25.41 -14.07
N PRO A 287 -8.25 -26.31 -14.89
CA PRO A 287 -7.78 -27.68 -14.94
C PRO A 287 -6.35 -27.71 -15.50
N MET A 288 -5.50 -28.53 -14.90
CA MET A 288 -4.11 -28.68 -15.29
C MET A 288 -3.77 -30.16 -15.50
N ILE A 289 -2.99 -30.47 -16.53
CA ILE A 289 -2.45 -31.82 -16.75
C ILE A 289 -0.93 -31.75 -16.76
N GLN A 290 -0.28 -32.58 -15.96
CA GLN A 290 1.16 -32.80 -15.97
C GLN A 290 1.45 -34.15 -16.62
N MET A 291 2.21 -34.16 -17.71
CA MET A 291 2.60 -35.35 -18.45
C MET A 291 4.09 -35.62 -18.22
N PHE A 292 4.41 -36.79 -17.68
CA PHE A 292 5.79 -37.24 -17.49
C PHE A 292 6.22 -38.02 -18.73
N CYS A 293 7.25 -37.53 -19.39
CA CYS A 293 7.68 -38.03 -20.69
C CYS A 293 9.12 -38.52 -20.63
N GLU A 294 9.42 -39.58 -21.37
CA GLU A 294 10.76 -40.15 -21.45
C GLU A 294 11.08 -40.51 -22.90
N THR A 295 12.22 -40.00 -23.40
CA THR A 295 12.69 -40.24 -24.76
C THR A 295 13.26 -41.65 -24.88
N LYS A 296 13.39 -42.18 -26.11
CA LYS A 296 14.04 -43.49 -26.36
C LYS A 296 15.51 -43.49 -25.90
N ARG A 297 16.11 -42.31 -25.71
CA ARG A 297 17.47 -42.13 -25.22
C ARG A 297 17.55 -41.95 -23.69
N GLY A 298 16.43 -42.06 -22.98
CA GLY A 298 16.35 -41.98 -21.52
C GLY A 298 16.25 -40.54 -20.96
N SER A 299 16.16 -39.53 -21.81
CA SER A 299 15.95 -38.15 -21.35
C SER A 299 14.53 -37.98 -20.83
N LYS A 300 14.40 -37.50 -19.59
CA LYS A 300 13.10 -37.24 -18.96
C LYS A 300 12.73 -35.77 -19.06
N PHE A 301 11.47 -35.50 -19.34
CA PHE A 301 10.92 -34.15 -19.38
C PHE A 301 9.44 -34.17 -19.02
N GLU A 302 8.90 -32.99 -18.75
CA GLU A 302 7.53 -32.80 -18.32
C GLU A 302 6.84 -31.79 -19.23
N ILE A 303 5.59 -32.08 -19.58
CA ILE A 303 4.71 -31.16 -20.29
C ILE A 303 3.58 -30.79 -19.33
N TYR A 304 3.32 -29.50 -19.20
CA TYR A 304 2.19 -28.98 -18.44
C TYR A 304 1.18 -28.37 -19.40
N SER A 305 -0.09 -28.72 -19.22
CA SER A 305 -1.21 -28.10 -19.91
C SER A 305 -2.11 -27.40 -18.90
N LEU A 306 -2.60 -26.22 -19.24
CA LEU A 306 -3.51 -25.44 -18.40
C LEU A 306 -4.67 -24.88 -19.23
N GLY A 307 -5.92 -25.15 -18.81
CA GLY A 307 -7.14 -24.69 -19.49
C GLY A 307 -8.02 -25.83 -19.98
N SER A 308 -9.12 -25.52 -20.65
CA SER A 308 -10.09 -26.52 -21.12
C SER A 308 -9.64 -27.25 -22.38
N GLY A 309 -10.36 -28.30 -22.77
CA GLY A 309 -10.16 -28.99 -24.05
C GLY A 309 -10.36 -28.12 -25.28
N GLN A 310 -11.05 -26.98 -25.19
CA GLN A 310 -11.17 -26.05 -26.31
C GLN A 310 -10.02 -25.02 -26.30
N LYS A 311 -9.65 -24.53 -25.12
CA LYS A 311 -8.71 -23.42 -24.95
C LYS A 311 -7.74 -23.69 -23.81
N PHE A 312 -6.53 -24.12 -24.15
CA PHE A 312 -5.46 -24.41 -23.20
C PHE A 312 -4.08 -23.92 -23.65
N MET A 313 -3.18 -23.73 -22.69
CA MET A 313 -1.76 -23.41 -22.90
C MET A 313 -0.87 -24.62 -22.62
N THR A 314 0.34 -24.63 -23.17
CA THR A 314 1.33 -25.70 -22.95
C THR A 314 2.72 -25.16 -22.61
N TYR A 315 3.33 -25.76 -21.59
CA TYR A 315 4.67 -25.46 -21.07
C TYR A 315 5.47 -26.76 -20.97
N SER A 316 6.80 -26.70 -21.10
CA SER A 316 7.65 -27.87 -20.87
C SER A 316 9.08 -27.49 -20.49
N ASN A 317 9.75 -28.39 -19.79
CA ASN A 317 11.20 -28.33 -19.54
C ASN A 317 12.05 -29.09 -20.57
N PHE A 318 11.46 -29.44 -21.71
CA PHE A 318 12.17 -30.04 -22.85
C PHE A 318 13.12 -29.06 -23.55
#